data_AF-A0A7X7PTB7-F1
#
_entry.id   AF-A0A7X7PTB7-F1
#
_cell.length_a   1.000
_cell.length_b   1.000
_cell.length_c   1.000
_cell.angle_alpha   90.00
_cell.angle_beta   90.00
_cell.angle_gamma   90.00
#
_symmetry.space_group_name_H-M   'P 1'
#
loop_
_entity.id
_entity.type
_entity.pdbx_description
1 polymer ?
#
loop_
_entity_poly.entity_id
_entity_poly.type
_entity_poly.pdbx_seq_one_letter_code
_entity_poly.pdbx_strand_id
1 'polypeptide(L)'
;MTLEEKIAQLQNDAPAIPRLGVPKYEWWNEALHGVARAGAATSFPQAIGLAATFDTHLMREVATAISDEGRAKHHEFASREQRNRYQGLTFWSPNIN
;
A
#
# COMPACT_ATOMS: atom_id res chain seq x y z
N MET A 1 10.03 7.26 21.82
CA MET A 1 9.27 8.43 21.29
C MET A 1 8.77 9.26 22.46
N THR A 2 8.81 10.60 22.36
CA THR A 2 8.07 11.50 23.27
C THR A 2 6.57 11.31 23.10
N LEU A 3 5.75 11.90 23.96
CA LEU A 3 4.29 11.82 23.83
C LEU A 3 3.82 12.46 22.52
N GLU A 4 4.39 13.61 22.17
CA GLU A 4 4.10 14.35 20.93
C GLU A 4 4.51 13.54 19.71
N GLU A 5 5.71 12.94 19.72
CA GLU A 5 6.16 12.04 18.66
C GLU A 5 5.17 10.88 18.48
N LYS A 6 4.69 10.26 19.57
CA LYS A 6 3.70 9.16 19.50
C LYS A 6 2.36 9.62 18.93
N ILE A 7 1.82 10.74 19.39
CA ILE A 7 0.55 11.29 18.91
C ILE A 7 0.63 11.58 17.41
N ALA A 8 1.75 12.13 16.95
CA ALA A 8 1.96 12.42 15.54
C ALA A 8 1.95 11.16 14.64
N GLN A 9 2.21 9.97 15.18
CA GLN A 9 2.14 8.69 14.46
C GLN A 9 0.72 8.08 14.37
N LEU A 10 -0.31 8.71 14.96
CA LEU A 10 -1.69 8.20 14.99
C LEU A 10 -2.53 8.59 13.76
N GLN A 11 -1.89 9.08 12.70
CA GLN A 11 -2.51 9.48 11.44
C GLN A 11 -1.89 8.72 10.27
N ASN A 12 -2.58 8.68 9.13
CA ASN A 12 -2.04 8.05 7.93
C ASN A 12 -0.76 8.74 7.42
N ASP A 13 -0.67 10.07 7.51
CA ASP A 13 0.52 10.83 7.11
C ASP A 13 1.49 10.99 8.28
N ALA A 14 2.08 9.88 8.73
CA ALA A 14 2.94 9.86 9.90
C ALA A 14 4.29 10.53 9.61
N PRO A 15 4.66 11.62 10.30
CA PRO A 15 5.87 12.37 10.01
C PRO A 15 7.12 11.59 10.44
N ALA A 16 8.26 11.97 9.85
CA ALA A 16 9.56 11.45 10.26
C ALA A 16 9.89 11.82 11.71
N ILE A 17 10.69 10.99 12.38
CA ILE A 17 11.28 11.30 13.69
C ILE A 17 12.81 11.22 13.54
N PRO A 18 13.46 12.33 13.11
CA PRO A 18 14.89 12.33 12.75
C PRO A 18 15.82 11.89 13.89
N ARG A 19 15.51 12.30 15.13
CA ARG A 19 16.28 11.93 16.33
C ARG A 19 16.34 10.41 16.56
N LEU A 20 15.36 9.67 16.05
CA LEU A 20 15.29 8.22 16.15
C LEU A 20 15.66 7.51 14.84
N GLY A 21 16.00 8.26 13.78
CA GLY A 21 16.25 7.68 12.46
C GLY A 21 15.02 7.06 11.81
N VAL A 22 13.80 7.44 12.23
CA VAL A 22 12.55 6.90 11.67
C VAL A 22 12.12 7.79 10.50
N PRO A 23 12.03 7.26 9.27
CA PRO A 23 11.57 8.05 8.14
C PRO A 23 10.07 8.34 8.23
N LYS A 24 9.63 9.35 7.49
CA LYS A 24 8.20 9.59 7.25
C LYS A 24 7.57 8.33 6.66
N TYR A 25 6.33 8.02 7.02
CA TYR A 25 5.61 6.90 6.42
C TYR A 25 4.15 7.28 6.17
N GLU A 26 3.65 6.97 4.97
CA GLU A 26 2.25 7.16 4.61
C GLU A 26 1.54 5.80 4.55
N TRP A 27 0.58 5.61 5.46
CA TRP A 27 -0.12 4.33 5.67
C TRP A 27 -1.24 4.03 4.67
N TRP A 28 -1.72 5.04 3.95
CA TRP A 28 -2.76 5.00 2.95
C TRP A 28 -2.20 4.64 1.57
N ASN A 29 -2.30 3.36 1.25
CA ASN A 29 -2.19 2.85 -0.12
C ASN A 29 -3.45 2.08 -0.47
N GLU A 30 -3.71 1.87 -1.76
CA GLU A 30 -4.93 1.25 -2.26
C GLU A 30 -4.56 0.15 -3.26
N ALA A 31 -5.19 -1.02 -3.15
CA ALA A 31 -4.84 -2.18 -3.97
C ALA A 31 -6.05 -3.08 -4.31
N LEU A 32 -7.27 -2.53 -4.34
CA LEU A 32 -8.51 -3.31 -4.40
C LEU A 32 -8.56 -4.32 -5.56
N HIS A 33 -8.01 -3.95 -6.72
CA HIS A 33 -7.94 -4.81 -7.91
C HIS A 33 -6.73 -4.45 -8.80
N GLY A 34 -5.61 -4.11 -8.17
CA GLY A 34 -4.45 -3.47 -8.80
C GLY A 34 -3.89 -2.35 -7.93
N VAL A 35 -2.59 -2.07 -8.00
CA VAL A 35 -1.99 -0.97 -7.22
C VAL A 35 -2.54 0.37 -7.74
N ALA A 36 -3.27 1.09 -6.90
CA ALA A 36 -3.92 2.32 -7.33
C ALA A 36 -3.04 3.56 -7.09
N ARG A 37 -3.18 4.57 -7.97
CA ARG A 37 -2.66 5.94 -7.77
C ARG A 37 -1.13 6.05 -7.63
N ALA A 38 -0.39 5.00 -8.00
CA ALA A 38 1.06 4.89 -7.93
C ALA A 38 1.68 4.66 -9.32
N GLY A 39 1.20 5.40 -10.33
CA GLY A 39 1.56 5.20 -11.73
C GLY A 39 0.83 4.04 -12.41
N ALA A 40 1.34 3.57 -13.54
CA ALA A 40 0.76 2.46 -14.29
C ALA A 40 0.92 1.13 -13.54
N ALA A 41 -0.14 0.34 -13.46
CA ALA A 41 -0.22 -0.94 -12.76
C ALA A 41 -1.18 -1.86 -13.51
N THR A 42 -1.10 -3.17 -13.28
CA THR A 42 -2.09 -4.10 -13.84
C THR A 42 -3.46 -3.83 -13.21
N SER A 43 -4.50 -3.73 -14.03
CA SER A 43 -5.88 -3.54 -13.60
C SER A 43 -6.65 -4.85 -13.76
N PHE A 44 -6.93 -5.52 -12.65
CA PHE A 44 -7.65 -6.79 -12.61
C PHE A 44 -9.18 -6.56 -12.55
N PRO A 45 -10.01 -7.60 -12.75
CA PRO A 45 -11.43 -7.52 -12.46
C PRO A 45 -11.69 -7.03 -11.02
N GLN A 46 -12.74 -6.24 -10.83
CA GLN A 46 -13.22 -5.85 -9.51
C GLN A 46 -13.49 -7.09 -8.63
N ALA A 47 -13.49 -6.92 -7.31
CA ALA A 47 -13.68 -8.01 -6.35
C ALA A 47 -14.90 -8.90 -6.68
N ILE A 48 -16.02 -8.30 -7.13
CA ILE A 48 -17.22 -9.05 -7.54
C ILE A 48 -16.99 -9.93 -8.78
N GLY A 49 -16.22 -9.45 -9.76
CA GLY A 49 -15.89 -10.20 -10.96
C GLY A 49 -14.90 -11.33 -10.67
N LEU A 50 -13.93 -11.08 -9.78
CA LEU A 50 -13.01 -12.10 -9.32
C LEU A 50 -13.72 -13.14 -8.44
N ALA A 51 -14.70 -12.75 -7.61
CA ALA A 51 -15.53 -13.67 -6.84
C ALA A 51 -16.40 -14.57 -7.71
N ALA A 52 -16.90 -14.06 -8.85
CA ALA A 52 -17.74 -14.81 -9.77
C ALA A 52 -17.01 -15.99 -10.45
N THR A 53 -15.68 -16.09 -10.34
CA THR A 53 -14.91 -17.26 -10.84
C THR A 53 -15.02 -18.47 -9.91
N PHE A 54 -15.34 -18.25 -8.62
CA PHE A 54 -15.26 -19.27 -7.57
C PHE A 54 -13.89 -19.94 -7.45
N ASP A 55 -12.83 -19.30 -7.96
CA ASP A 55 -11.48 -19.83 -7.99
C ASP A 55 -10.57 -19.10 -6.99
N THR A 56 -10.32 -19.76 -5.85
CA THR A 56 -9.47 -19.22 -4.78
C THR A 56 -7.99 -19.25 -5.12
N HIS A 57 -7.56 -20.10 -6.05
CA HIS A 57 -6.19 -20.11 -6.54
C HIS A 57 -5.94 -18.88 -7.39
N LEU A 58 -6.84 -18.61 -8.33
CA LEU A 58 -6.79 -17.40 -9.15
C LEU A 58 -6.80 -16.12 -8.30
N MET A 59 -7.64 -16.07 -7.26
CA MET A 59 -7.64 -14.95 -6.31
C MET A 59 -6.27 -14.72 -5.66
N ARG A 60 -5.61 -15.81 -5.25
CA ARG A 60 -4.28 -15.74 -4.65
C ARG A 60 -3.24 -15.28 -5.66
N GLU A 61 -3.28 -15.78 -6.90
CA GLU A 61 -2.37 -15.36 -7.97
C GLU A 61 -2.49 -13.86 -8.27
N VAL A 62 -3.73 -13.36 -8.38
CA VAL A 62 -4.01 -11.93 -8.55
C VAL A 62 -3.46 -11.13 -7.37
N ALA A 63 -3.73 -11.54 -6.13
CA ALA A 63 -3.22 -10.86 -4.95
C ALA A 63 -1.68 -10.86 -4.88
N THR A 64 -1.03 -11.96 -5.26
CA THR A 64 0.43 -12.07 -5.35
C THR A 64 0.98 -11.09 -6.39
N ALA A 65 0.42 -11.06 -7.60
CA ALA A 65 0.84 -10.11 -8.64
C ALA A 65 0.70 -8.65 -8.18
N ILE A 66 -0.41 -8.30 -7.52
CA ILE A 66 -0.62 -6.96 -6.93
C ILE A 66 0.45 -6.65 -5.88
N SER A 67 0.78 -7.62 -5.01
CA SER A 67 1.78 -7.44 -3.95
C SER A 67 3.21 -7.25 -4.50
N ASP A 68 3.55 -7.93 -5.61
CA ASP A 68 4.83 -7.79 -6.30
C ASP A 68 4.95 -6.41 -6.93
N GLU A 69 3.91 -5.95 -7.65
CA GLU A 69 3.85 -4.58 -8.19
C GLU A 69 3.93 -3.53 -7.07
N GLY A 70 3.23 -3.75 -5.96
CA GLY A 70 3.23 -2.85 -4.80
C GLY A 70 4.63 -2.70 -4.20
N ARG A 71 5.35 -3.80 -4.03
CA ARG A 71 6.74 -3.79 -3.53
C ARG A 71 7.70 -3.14 -4.53
N ALA A 72 7.56 -3.44 -5.82
CA ALA A 72 8.40 -2.83 -6.86
C ALA A 72 8.24 -1.31 -6.88
N LYS A 73 7.00 -0.81 -6.81
CA LYS A 73 6.70 0.62 -6.72
C LYS A 73 7.25 1.26 -5.45
N HIS A 74 7.08 0.60 -4.30
CA HIS A 74 7.64 1.09 -3.04
C HIS A 74 9.16 1.29 -3.14
N HIS A 75 9.89 0.29 -3.65
CA HIS A 75 11.33 0.41 -3.84
C HIS A 75 11.71 1.54 -4.81
N GLU A 76 10.95 1.73 -5.88
CA GLU A 76 11.19 2.80 -6.85
C GLU A 76 10.98 4.20 -6.24
N PHE A 77 9.96 4.38 -5.41
CA PHE A 77 9.78 5.65 -4.71
C PHE A 77 10.84 5.86 -3.63
N ALA A 78 11.17 4.81 -2.88
CA ALA A 78 12.17 4.85 -1.83
C ALA A 78 13.58 5.16 -2.37
N SER A 79 13.94 4.68 -3.57
CA SER A 79 15.23 4.97 -4.23
C SER A 79 15.38 6.45 -4.60
N ARG A 80 14.25 7.16 -4.73
CA ARG A 80 14.17 8.61 -4.98
C ARG A 80 13.88 9.41 -3.70
N GLU A 81 14.02 8.77 -2.54
CA GLU A 81 13.71 9.31 -1.22
C GLU A 81 12.26 9.78 -1.03
N GLN A 82 11.33 9.29 -1.86
CA GLN A 82 9.91 9.64 -1.79
C GLN A 82 9.14 8.69 -0.87
N ARG A 83 8.34 9.25 0.03
CA ARG A 83 7.50 8.53 1.00
C ARG A 83 6.14 9.22 1.20
N ASN A 84 5.52 9.58 0.09
CA ASN A 84 4.21 10.23 0.04
C ASN A 84 3.07 9.19 0.03
N ARG A 85 1.82 9.67 0.03
CA ARG A 85 0.63 8.82 -0.12
C ARG A 85 0.73 7.96 -1.37
N TYR A 86 0.26 6.71 -1.29
CA TYR A 86 0.34 5.70 -2.36
C TYR A 86 1.77 5.19 -2.68
N GLN A 87 2.76 5.43 -1.81
CA GLN A 87 4.15 4.97 -1.97
C GLN A 87 4.63 4.03 -0.83
N GLY A 88 3.73 3.67 0.08
CA GLY A 88 4.00 2.79 1.22
C GLY A 88 3.82 1.31 0.90
N LEU A 89 3.85 0.49 1.95
CA LEU A 89 3.70 -0.98 1.90
C LEU A 89 2.41 -1.48 2.56
N THR A 90 1.55 -0.58 3.04
CA THR A 90 0.29 -0.92 3.70
C THR A 90 -0.87 -0.48 2.84
N PHE A 91 -1.75 -1.41 2.51
CA PHE A 91 -2.84 -1.21 1.57
C PHE A 91 -4.19 -1.34 2.28
N TRP A 92 -5.11 -0.42 2.05
CA TRP A 92 -6.48 -0.43 2.54
C TRP A 92 -7.33 -1.33 1.64
N SER A 93 -7.00 -2.61 1.64
CA SER A 93 -7.65 -3.64 0.85
C SER A 93 -7.46 -4.98 1.57
N PRO A 94 -8.37 -5.95 1.41
CA PRO A 94 -9.56 -5.94 0.55
C PRO A 94 -10.78 -5.23 1.17
N ASN A 95 -11.85 -5.06 0.37
CA ASN A 95 -13.19 -4.81 0.89
C ASN A 95 -13.94 -6.16 0.99
N ILE A 96 -14.42 -6.47 2.19
CA ILE A 96 -15.10 -7.73 2.56
C ILE A 96 -16.38 -7.49 3.36
N ASN A 97 -17.00 -6.32 3.18
CA ASN A 97 -18.23 -5.91 3.87
C ASN A 97 -19.42 -6.81 3.59
#